data_AF-X1HCL2-F1
#
_entry.id   AF-X1HCL2-F1
#
_cell.length_a   1.000
_cell.length_b   1.000
_cell.length_c   1.000
_cell.angle_alpha   90.00
_cell.angle_beta   90.00
_cell.angle_gamma   90.00
#
_symmetry.space_group_name_H-M   'P 1'
#
loop_
_entity.id
_entity.type
_entity.pdbx_description
1 polymer ?
#
loop_
_entity_poly.entity_id
_entity_poly.type
_entity_poly.pdbx_seq_one_letter_code
_entity_poly.pdbx_strand_id
1 'polypeptide(L)'
;GGLDSNAYLKRSQIRRFEIGVGEKFIDLDLESVFNDSKKDFALMDGDEVTVFPNIVVRRRLVEVKGDGIKRPGIYEYRPGMTVNDLIGQAEGLKEYVYLERADLVRTEENFSKRLTTFSLKDLYKEESPGHYVYTGKDEKNFA
;
A
#
# COMPACT_ATOMS: atom_id res chain seq x y z
N GLY A 1 -0.02 -4.07 31.83
CA GLY A 1 -0.30 -4.77 30.57
C GLY A 1 -1.71 -4.43 30.17
N GLY A 2 -1.90 -3.82 29.01
CA GLY A 2 -3.19 -3.29 28.55
C GLY A 2 -2.99 -2.58 27.22
N LEU A 3 -4.08 -2.24 26.56
CA LEU A 3 -4.08 -1.50 25.31
C LEU A 3 -3.88 0.00 25.57
N ASP A 4 -3.22 0.69 24.64
CA ASP A 4 -3.18 2.15 24.67
C ASP A 4 -4.59 2.71 24.51
N SER A 5 -4.90 3.83 25.18
CA SER A 5 -6.14 4.61 25.00
C SER A 5 -6.43 4.97 23.54
N ASN A 6 -5.38 5.05 22.71
CA ASN A 6 -5.50 5.32 21.28
C ASN A 6 -5.59 4.05 20.43
N ALA A 7 -5.62 2.84 20.99
CA ALA A 7 -5.72 1.62 20.20
C ALA A 7 -7.08 1.51 19.49
N TYR A 8 -7.08 1.24 18.19
CA TYR A 8 -8.30 0.98 17.44
C TYR A 8 -8.43 -0.51 17.15
N LEU A 9 -9.21 -1.19 17.98
CA LEU A 9 -9.24 -2.65 18.05
C LEU A 9 -9.79 -3.33 16.79
N LYS A 10 -10.68 -2.65 16.06
CA LYS A 10 -11.14 -3.08 14.73
C LYS A 10 -10.06 -3.08 13.66
N ARG A 11 -8.92 -2.43 13.92
CA ARG A 11 -7.77 -2.31 13.03
C ARG A 11 -6.58 -2.99 13.69
N SER A 12 -6.71 -4.29 13.87
CA SER A 12 -5.59 -5.14 14.28
C SER A 12 -5.25 -6.11 13.16
N GLN A 13 -3.98 -6.48 13.04
CA GLN A 13 -3.51 -7.36 11.97
C GLN A 13 -2.49 -8.34 12.52
N ILE A 14 -2.56 -9.58 12.04
CA ILE A 14 -1.53 -10.59 12.25
C ILE A 14 -0.68 -10.66 11.00
N ARG A 15 0.63 -10.47 11.15
CA ARG A 15 1.62 -10.78 10.13
C ARG A 15 2.21 -12.15 10.44
N ARG A 16 2.12 -13.07 9.48
CA ARG A 16 2.61 -14.45 9.57
C ARG A 16 3.55 -14.75 8.42
N PHE A 17 4.65 -15.43 8.70
CA PHE A 17 5.53 -15.96 7.66
C PHE A 17 5.18 -17.42 7.36
N GLU A 18 4.82 -17.72 6.12
CA GLU A 18 4.52 -19.08 5.65
C GLU A 18 5.59 -19.50 4.62
N ILE A 19 6.31 -20.60 4.88
CA ILE A 19 7.36 -21.10 3.98
C ILE A 19 6.77 -21.41 2.60
N GLY A 20 7.35 -20.83 1.55
CA GLY A 20 6.91 -20.98 0.16
C GLY A 20 5.77 -20.05 -0.27
N VAL A 21 5.13 -19.34 0.66
CA VAL A 21 4.10 -18.31 0.39
C VAL A 21 4.64 -16.91 0.66
N GLY A 22 5.53 -16.76 1.65
CA GLY A 22 6.08 -15.48 2.08
C GLY A 22 5.28 -14.88 3.25
N GLU A 23 5.21 -13.54 3.29
CA GLU A 23 4.44 -12.84 4.32
C GLU A 23 2.94 -12.86 4.00
N LYS A 24 2.15 -13.17 5.01
CA LYS A 24 0.69 -13.15 4.99
C LYS A 24 0.17 -12.20 6.03
N PHE A 25 -0.82 -11.40 5.65
CA PHE A 25 -1.49 -10.45 6.51
C PHE A 25 -2.92 -10.91 6.74
N ILE A 26 -3.29 -11.10 7.99
CA ILE A 26 -4.61 -11.57 8.42
C ILE A 26 -5.24 -10.46 9.24
N ASP A 27 -6.35 -9.91 8.74
CA ASP A 27 -7.08 -8.88 9.46
C ASP A 27 -7.81 -9.50 10.67
N LEU A 28 -7.64 -8.88 11.83
CA LEU A 28 -8.21 -9.32 13.10
C LEU A 28 -8.99 -8.17 13.73
N ASP A 29 -10.28 -8.37 13.95
CA ASP A 29 -11.10 -7.45 14.74
C ASP A 29 -11.01 -7.85 16.21
N LEU A 30 -10.03 -7.27 16.92
CA LEU A 30 -9.83 -7.53 18.35
C LEU A 30 -11.03 -7.07 19.19
N GLU A 31 -11.80 -6.06 18.76
CA GLU A 31 -13.00 -5.65 19.50
C GLU A 31 -14.01 -6.80 19.53
N SER A 32 -14.17 -7.47 18.38
CA SER A 32 -15.05 -8.63 18.28
C SER A 32 -14.57 -9.82 19.12
N VAL A 33 -13.25 -10.04 19.20
CA VAL A 33 -12.64 -11.09 20.02
C VAL A 33 -12.85 -10.82 21.51
N PHE A 34 -12.64 -9.57 21.96
CA PHE A 34 -12.85 -9.19 23.36
C PHE A 34 -14.33 -9.31 23.77
N ASN A 35 -15.26 -9.11 22.84
CA ASN A 35 -16.69 -9.19 23.10
C ASN A 35 -17.25 -10.62 22.96
N ASP A 36 -16.64 -11.46 22.13
CA ASP A 36 -17.06 -12.85 21.90
C ASP A 36 -15.84 -13.74 21.67
N SER A 37 -15.51 -14.55 22.69
CA SER A 37 -14.37 -15.47 22.66
C SER A 37 -14.47 -16.54 21.56
N LYS A 38 -15.64 -16.74 20.93
CA LYS A 38 -15.77 -17.65 19.79
C LYS A 38 -15.17 -17.08 18.50
N LYS A 39 -14.94 -15.77 18.45
CA LYS A 39 -14.28 -15.08 17.35
C LYS A 39 -12.75 -15.05 17.51
N ASP A 40 -12.24 -15.66 18.58
CA ASP A 40 -10.82 -15.72 18.84
C ASP A 40 -10.08 -16.43 17.71
N PHE A 41 -8.84 -16.00 17.49
CA PHE A 41 -8.00 -16.47 16.40
C PHE A 41 -6.80 -17.23 16.97
N ALA A 42 -6.65 -18.49 16.56
CA ALA A 42 -5.53 -19.31 16.98
C ALA A 42 -4.21 -18.79 16.38
N LEU A 43 -3.35 -18.25 17.25
CA LEU A 43 -2.01 -17.82 16.88
C LEU A 43 -1.08 -19.00 16.63
N MET A 44 -0.09 -18.76 15.78
CA MET A 44 1.01 -19.68 15.50
C MET A 44 2.33 -19.05 15.92
N ASP A 45 3.34 -19.89 16.14
CA ASP A 45 4.70 -19.41 16.42
C ASP A 45 5.19 -18.49 15.30
N GLY A 46 5.82 -17.38 15.67
CA GLY A 46 6.28 -16.34 14.75
C GLY A 46 5.22 -15.34 14.28
N ASP A 47 3.97 -15.42 14.76
CA ASP A 47 2.96 -14.39 14.48
C ASP A 47 3.29 -13.06 15.15
N GLU A 48 3.17 -11.98 14.39
CA GLU A 48 3.27 -10.61 14.88
C GLU A 48 1.90 -9.94 14.86
N VAL A 49 1.33 -9.64 16.04
CA VAL A 49 0.05 -8.94 16.16
C VAL A 49 0.30 -7.44 16.31
N THR A 50 -0.20 -6.66 15.36
CA THR A 50 -0.14 -5.19 15.39
C THR A 50 -1.52 -4.62 15.66
N VAL A 51 -1.66 -3.84 16.74
CA VAL A 51 -2.87 -3.04 17.02
C VAL A 51 -2.59 -1.61 16.60
N PHE A 52 -3.25 -1.16 15.55
CA PHE A 52 -3.01 0.18 15.03
C PHE A 52 -3.76 1.22 15.87
N PRO A 53 -3.19 2.42 16.03
CA PRO A 53 -3.91 3.49 16.71
C PRO A 53 -5.15 3.92 15.91
N ASN A 54 -6.10 4.54 16.61
CA ASN A 54 -7.27 5.25 16.12
C ASN A 54 -6.84 6.55 15.41
N ILE A 55 -6.02 6.38 14.39
CA ILE A 55 -5.69 7.41 13.44
C ILE A 55 -6.85 7.40 12.44
N VAL A 56 -7.97 8.00 12.84
CA VAL A 56 -8.81 8.77 11.91
C VAL A 56 -8.06 10.07 11.61
N VAL A 57 -6.83 9.95 11.15
CA VAL A 57 -6.27 10.99 10.32
C VAL A 57 -6.44 10.41 8.93
N ARG A 58 -7.48 10.90 8.25
CA ARG A 58 -7.56 10.95 6.80
C ARG A 58 -6.33 11.69 6.30
N ARG A 59 -5.16 11.08 6.42
CA ARG A 59 -3.94 11.52 5.77
C ARG A 59 -4.24 11.26 4.32
N ARG A 60 -4.70 12.32 3.64
CA ARG A 60 -4.76 12.39 2.18
C ARG A 60 -3.32 12.38 1.69
N LEU A 61 -2.67 11.23 1.86
CA LEU A 61 -1.28 11.02 1.56
C LEU A 61 -1.18 9.75 0.74
N VAL A 62 -0.27 9.79 -0.23
CA VAL A 62 0.15 8.64 -1.00
C VAL A 62 1.67 8.59 -0.94
N GLU A 63 2.21 7.38 -0.83
CA GLU A 63 3.65 7.18 -0.75
C GLU A 63 4.13 6.51 -2.04
N VAL A 64 5.20 7.05 -2.62
CA VAL A 64 5.90 6.45 -3.76
C VAL A 64 7.30 6.04 -3.33
N LYS A 65 7.67 4.80 -3.64
CA LYS A 65 8.96 4.18 -3.28
C LYS A 65 9.63 3.57 -4.50
N GLY A 66 10.91 3.27 -4.34
CA GLY A 66 11.72 2.57 -5.33
C GLY A 66 12.83 3.45 -5.89
N ASP A 67 13.94 2.83 -6.25
CA ASP A 67 15.12 3.57 -6.73
C ASP A 67 14.92 4.13 -8.14
N GLY A 68 13.99 3.59 -8.93
CA GLY A 68 13.66 4.09 -10.26
C GLY A 68 12.83 5.39 -10.27
N ILE A 69 12.56 5.99 -9.11
CA ILE A 69 11.83 7.25 -8.96
C ILE A 69 12.82 8.34 -8.55
N LYS A 70 12.76 9.54 -9.15
CA LYS A 70 13.75 10.59 -8.84
C LYS A 70 13.64 11.10 -7.42
N ARG A 71 12.42 11.34 -6.93
CA ARG A 71 12.16 11.79 -5.56
C ARG A 71 11.14 10.88 -4.87
N PRO A 72 11.56 9.73 -4.32
CA PRO A 72 10.67 8.91 -3.52
C PRO A 72 10.27 9.65 -2.24
N GLY A 73 9.05 9.42 -1.76
CA GLY A 73 8.54 10.10 -0.58
C GLY A 73 7.03 10.04 -0.42
N ILE A 74 6.54 10.82 0.53
CA ILE A 74 5.12 10.94 0.83
C ILE A 74 4.61 12.25 0.22
N TYR A 75 3.53 12.15 -0.53
CA TYR A 75 2.90 13.24 -1.26
C TYR A 75 1.46 13.42 -0.83
N GLU A 76 0.91 14.62 -0.99
CA GLU A 76 -0.51 14.87 -0.73
C GLU A 76 -1.36 14.20 -1.82
N TYR A 77 -2.24 13.30 -1.40
CA TYR A 77 -3.26 12.72 -2.26
C TYR A 77 -4.39 13.73 -2.49
N ARG A 78 -4.76 13.93 -3.75
CA ARG A 78 -5.95 14.69 -4.12
C ARG A 78 -6.98 13.73 -4.72
N PRO A 79 -8.29 13.91 -4.45
CA PRO A 79 -9.31 13.09 -5.10
C PRO A 79 -9.15 13.13 -6.63
N GLY A 80 -9.11 11.95 -7.25
CA GLY A 80 -8.89 11.81 -8.70
C GLY A 80 -7.42 11.85 -9.14
N MET A 81 -6.46 11.95 -8.21
CA MET A 81 -5.02 11.90 -8.51
C MET A 81 -4.62 10.52 -9.02
N THR A 82 -3.88 10.52 -10.13
CA THR A 82 -3.47 9.30 -10.82
C THR A 82 -2.04 8.87 -10.50
N VAL A 83 -1.63 7.68 -10.95
CA VAL A 83 -0.22 7.22 -10.88
C VAL A 83 0.71 8.17 -11.65
N ASN A 84 0.27 8.68 -12.82
CA ASN A 84 1.03 9.68 -13.57
C ASN A 84 1.23 10.97 -12.77
N ASP A 85 0.20 11.48 -12.10
CA ASP A 85 0.31 12.69 -11.28
C ASP A 85 1.29 12.50 -10.13
N LEU A 86 1.27 11.33 -9.48
CA LEU A 86 2.19 11.00 -8.40
C LEU A 86 3.63 10.95 -8.89
N ILE A 87 3.89 10.26 -9.99
CA ILE A 87 5.23 10.17 -10.59
C ILE A 87 5.70 11.56 -11.04
N GLY A 88 4.81 12.40 -11.58
CA GLY A 88 5.09 13.79 -11.92
C GLY A 88 5.52 14.62 -10.70
N GLN A 89 4.80 14.51 -9.57
CA GLN A 89 5.20 15.17 -8.31
C GLN A 89 6.54 14.65 -7.77
N ALA A 90 6.88 13.40 -8.08
CA ALA A 90 8.17 12.78 -7.77
C ALA A 90 9.28 13.10 -8.78
N GLU A 91 9.09 14.11 -9.64
CA GLU A 91 10.00 14.58 -10.70
C GLU A 91 10.26 13.56 -11.83
N GLY A 92 9.41 12.53 -11.92
CA GLY A 92 9.45 11.51 -12.95
C GLY A 92 10.29 10.29 -12.58
N LEU A 93 10.45 9.44 -13.59
CA LEU A 93 11.23 8.20 -13.50
C LEU A 93 12.72 8.50 -13.73
N LYS A 94 13.60 7.74 -13.09
CA LYS A 94 15.03 7.73 -13.38
C LYS A 94 15.30 6.95 -14.68
N GLU A 95 16.44 7.23 -15.29
CA GLU A 95 16.88 6.67 -16.57
C GLU A 95 17.01 5.13 -16.61
N TYR A 96 17.12 4.50 -15.45
CA TYR A 96 17.30 3.05 -15.31
C TYR A 96 16.09 2.35 -14.67
N VAL A 97 14.92 3.00 -14.64
CA VAL A 97 13.70 2.43 -14.07
C VAL A 97 13.32 1.10 -14.73
N TYR A 98 12.90 0.14 -13.92
CA TYR A 98 12.34 -1.11 -14.44
C TYR A 98 10.86 -0.92 -14.77
N LEU A 99 10.52 -0.81 -16.06
CA LEU A 99 9.14 -0.53 -16.48
C LEU A 99 8.20 -1.74 -16.47
N GLU A 100 8.71 -2.97 -16.39
CA GLU A 100 7.85 -4.15 -16.55
C GLU A 100 6.90 -4.37 -15.37
N ARG A 101 7.19 -3.77 -14.21
CA ARG A 101 6.43 -3.99 -12.99
C ARG A 101 6.39 -2.77 -12.08
N ALA A 102 5.19 -2.45 -11.63
CA ALA A 102 4.90 -1.63 -10.47
C ALA A 102 3.77 -2.26 -9.65
N ASP A 103 3.76 -1.97 -8.36
CA ASP A 103 2.80 -2.47 -7.40
C ASP A 103 2.05 -1.28 -6.77
N LEU A 104 0.73 -1.23 -6.95
CA LEU A 104 -0.15 -0.28 -6.29
C LEU A 104 -0.80 -0.96 -5.08
N VAL A 105 -0.54 -0.45 -3.89
CA VAL A 105 -1.18 -0.93 -2.66
C VAL A 105 -2.21 0.08 -2.19
N ARG A 106 -3.49 -0.28 -2.26
CA ARG A 106 -4.60 0.52 -1.75
C ARG A 106 -5.06 0.00 -0.39
N THR A 107 -5.38 0.91 0.52
CA THR A 107 -6.07 0.58 1.76
C THR A 107 -7.55 0.88 1.53
N GLU A 108 -8.39 -0.15 1.59
CA GLU A 108 -9.84 -0.01 1.40
C GLU A 108 -10.51 0.51 2.67
N GLU A 109 -11.80 0.86 2.60
CA GLU A 109 -12.55 1.42 3.76
C GLU A 109 -12.60 0.47 4.95
N ASN A 110 -12.62 -0.84 4.68
CA ASN A 110 -12.55 -1.90 5.70
C ASN A 110 -11.12 -2.20 6.17
N PHE A 111 -10.15 -1.35 5.80
CA PHE A 111 -8.73 -1.45 6.12
C PHE A 111 -7.95 -2.60 5.47
N SER A 112 -8.63 -3.49 4.74
CA SER A 112 -7.94 -4.50 3.94
C SER A 112 -7.02 -3.83 2.91
N LYS A 113 -5.92 -4.52 2.59
CA LYS A 113 -4.97 -4.08 1.57
C LYS A 113 -5.29 -4.76 0.25
N ARG A 114 -5.51 -3.97 -0.80
CA ARG A 114 -5.58 -4.46 -2.17
C ARG A 114 -4.27 -4.16 -2.89
N LEU A 115 -3.56 -5.22 -3.28
CA LEU A 115 -2.40 -5.15 -4.15
C LEU A 115 -2.86 -5.25 -5.60
N THR A 116 -2.42 -4.33 -6.45
CA THR A 116 -2.58 -4.41 -7.90
C THR A 116 -1.20 -4.28 -8.54
N THR A 117 -0.75 -5.36 -9.18
CA THR A 117 0.50 -5.37 -9.95
C THR A 117 0.18 -5.06 -11.41
N PHE A 118 0.96 -4.17 -12.02
CA PHE A 118 0.79 -3.76 -13.41
C PHE A 118 2.15 -3.39 -14.03
N SER A 119 2.21 -3.25 -15.35
CA SER A 119 3.41 -2.80 -16.04
C SER A 119 3.40 -1.29 -16.18
N LEU A 120 4.49 -0.60 -15.83
CA LEU A 120 4.63 0.84 -16.12
C LEU A 120 4.71 1.10 -17.62
N LYS A 121 5.04 0.11 -18.46
CA LYS A 121 4.96 0.22 -19.93
C LYS A 121 3.55 0.48 -20.44
N ASP A 122 2.54 0.16 -19.64
CA ASP A 122 1.16 0.50 -19.96
C ASP A 122 0.89 2.01 -19.85
N LEU A 123 1.72 2.75 -19.10
CA LEU A 123 1.57 4.18 -18.87
C LEU A 123 2.67 5.00 -19.54
N TYR A 124 3.89 4.49 -19.59
CA TYR A 124 5.08 5.19 -20.08
C TYR A 124 5.73 4.45 -21.25
N LYS A 125 6.32 5.22 -22.16
CA LYS A 125 7.18 4.71 -23.23
C LYS A 125 8.54 5.40 -23.13
N GLU A 126 9.60 4.65 -23.37
CA GLU A 126 10.92 5.22 -23.58
C GLU A 126 11.01 5.85 -24.99
N GLU A 127 11.23 7.16 -25.05
CA GLU A 127 11.43 7.87 -26.32
C GLU A 127 12.90 7.88 -26.75
N SER A 128 13.79 8.01 -25.78
CA SER A 128 15.24 7.91 -25.93
C SER A 128 15.81 7.28 -24.66
N PRO A 129 17.05 6.74 -24.69
CA PRO A 129 17.63 6.05 -23.54
C PRO A 129 17.51 6.88 -22.25
N GLY A 130 16.76 6.36 -21.28
CA GLY A 130 16.51 7.00 -19.99
C GLY A 130 15.48 8.13 -19.98
N HIS A 131 14.84 8.42 -21.10
CA HIS A 131 13.78 9.42 -21.21
C HIS A 131 12.41 8.75 -21.41
N TYR A 132 11.57 8.83 -20.38
CA TYR A 132 10.25 8.21 -20.35
C TYR A 132 9.14 9.25 -20.44
N VAL A 133 8.24 9.05 -21.40
CA VAL A 133 7.09 9.93 -21.63
C VAL A 133 5.78 9.19 -21.33
N TYR A 134 4.84 9.89 -20.70
CA TYR A 134 3.51 9.37 -20.47
C TYR A 134 2.76 9.20 -21.80
N THR A 135 2.04 8.10 -21.96
CA THR A 135 1.43 7.68 -23.23
C THR A 135 -0.03 8.13 -23.39
N GLY A 136 -0.63 8.78 -22.39
CA GLY A 136 -2.03 9.24 -22.46
C GLY A 136 -3.08 8.15 -22.23
N LYS A 137 -2.67 6.94 -21.80
CA LYS A 137 -3.56 5.82 -21.50
C LYS A 137 -4.20 5.96 -20.13
N ASP A 138 -5.09 6.93 -20.00
CA ASP A 138 -5.77 7.24 -18.74
C ASP A 138 -6.62 6.08 -18.23
N GLU A 139 -7.15 5.23 -19.12
CA GLU A 139 -7.95 4.06 -18.77
C GLU A 139 -7.16 3.00 -17.98
N LYS A 140 -5.83 3.01 -18.08
CA LYS A 140 -4.93 2.13 -17.32
C LYS A 140 -4.29 2.85 -16.13
N ASN A 141 -4.54 4.15 -15.98
CA ASN A 141 -3.91 5.01 -14.99
C ASN A 141 -4.82 5.10 -13.75
N PHE A 142 -4.50 4.31 -12.73
CA PHE A 142 -5.31 4.19 -11.52
C PHE A 142 -5.54 5.55 -10.83
N ALA A 143 -6.80 5.85 -10.46
CA ALA A 143 -7.24 7.05 -9.72
C ALA A 143 -7.69 6.74 -8.27
#